data_AF-A0A4P6F977-F1
#
_entry.id   AF-A0A4P6F977-F1
#
_cell.length_a   1.000
_cell.length_b   1.000
_cell.length_c   1.000
_cell.angle_alpha   90.00
_cell.angle_beta   90.00
_cell.angle_gamma   90.00
#
_symmetry.space_group_name_H-M   'P 1'
#
loop_
_entity.id
_entity.type
_entity.pdbx_description
1 polymer ?
#
loop_
_entity_poly.entity_id
_entity_poly.type
_entity_poly.pdbx_seq_one_letter_code
_entity_poly.pdbx_strand_id
1 'polypeptide(L)'
;MSVDHQQPRSRAAMRGNRPSAAVFRRRRIAVAVAAGVLVLGVAALTAFVWPGYAVPEPLPTPTVTITAPAPTPTTTPAERTGEQTALTGALPDVVRQFTQQGIQDLPEWQDDHHATEAWTVTYADAVGSDAATITVQVGQWADDAMAQSFADAQVAAAGTAANTGDVTVDGTVTGTYALFPAGDGAVIWWRNGTVVIRAEGPADQLEDFYAEYPL
;
A
#
# COMPACT_ATOMS: atom_id res chain seq x y z
N MET A 1 84.80 100.80 -35.68
CA MET A 1 85.56 99.56 -35.89
C MET A 1 85.80 98.96 -34.52
N SER A 2 85.47 97.69 -34.32
CA SER A 2 85.67 96.90 -33.09
C SER A 2 84.77 97.28 -31.89
N VAL A 3 84.36 96.41 -30.95
CA VAL A 3 84.30 94.95 -30.70
C VAL A 3 83.63 94.85 -29.31
N ASP A 4 83.04 93.70 -28.98
CA ASP A 4 82.70 93.23 -27.63
C ASP A 4 81.55 93.90 -26.86
N HIS A 5 80.87 93.25 -25.92
CA HIS A 5 80.50 91.86 -25.61
C HIS A 5 79.81 92.04 -24.25
N GLN A 6 78.55 91.65 -24.06
CA GLN A 6 78.15 91.06 -22.79
C GLN A 6 76.80 90.33 -22.86
N GLN A 7 76.81 89.20 -22.18
CA GLN A 7 75.97 88.02 -22.31
C GLN A 7 74.53 88.20 -21.80
N PRO A 8 73.58 87.43 -22.35
CA PRO A 8 72.46 86.88 -21.60
C PRO A 8 72.79 85.45 -21.14
N ARG A 9 72.20 84.98 -20.03
CA ARG A 9 71.38 83.76 -20.01
C ARG A 9 70.92 83.37 -18.62
N SER A 10 69.60 83.42 -18.51
CA SER A 10 68.74 82.86 -17.48
C SER A 10 68.90 81.34 -17.37
N ARG A 11 68.86 80.85 -16.13
CA ARG A 11 68.69 79.43 -15.76
C ARG A 11 67.46 78.82 -16.44
N ALA A 12 67.63 77.67 -17.09
CA ALA A 12 66.53 76.79 -17.50
C ALA A 12 66.62 75.46 -16.74
N ALA A 13 65.51 75.09 -16.12
CA ALA A 13 65.35 73.90 -15.29
C ALA A 13 65.17 72.63 -16.13
N MET A 14 65.82 71.55 -15.69
CA MET A 14 65.70 70.19 -16.20
C MET A 14 64.34 69.60 -15.81
N ARG A 15 63.50 69.22 -16.78
CA ARG A 15 62.27 68.43 -16.54
C ARG A 15 62.56 66.95 -16.81
N GLY A 16 62.44 66.11 -15.78
CA GLY A 16 62.53 64.65 -15.88
C GLY A 16 61.25 64.04 -16.47
N ASN A 17 61.43 63.15 -17.43
CA ASN A 17 60.39 62.36 -18.09
C ASN A 17 59.88 61.26 -17.14
N ARG A 18 58.61 61.30 -16.73
CA ARG A 18 57.97 60.22 -15.94
C ARG A 18 57.26 59.23 -16.89
N PRO A 19 57.47 57.90 -16.78
CA PRO A 19 56.76 56.92 -17.60
C PRO A 19 55.24 56.87 -17.26
N SER A 20 54.41 56.68 -18.28
CA SER A 20 52.96 56.89 -18.25
C SER A 20 52.15 55.75 -17.58
N ALA A 21 51.06 56.12 -16.89
CA ALA A 21 50.18 55.25 -16.11
C ALA A 21 49.42 54.16 -16.90
N ALA A 22 49.50 54.15 -18.24
CA ALA A 22 48.80 53.20 -19.10
C ALA A 22 49.40 51.78 -19.07
N VAL A 23 50.72 51.66 -18.86
CA VAL A 23 51.42 50.36 -18.83
C VAL A 23 51.05 49.55 -17.59
N PHE A 24 50.88 50.22 -16.45
CA PHE A 24 50.47 49.57 -15.20
C PHE A 24 49.05 49.00 -15.25
N ARG A 25 48.11 49.66 -15.94
CA ARG A 25 46.74 49.12 -16.13
C ARG A 25 46.74 47.88 -17.02
N ARG A 26 47.51 47.88 -18.12
CA ARG A 26 47.63 46.70 -19.01
C ARG A 26 48.25 45.49 -18.31
N ARG A 27 49.28 45.72 -17.49
CA ARG A 27 49.93 44.65 -16.72
C ARG A 27 48.99 44.07 -15.65
N ARG A 28 48.17 44.90 -14.99
CA ARG A 28 47.17 44.44 -14.02
C ARG A 28 46.05 43.63 -14.67
N ILE A 29 45.58 44.02 -15.85
CA ILE A 29 44.58 43.25 -16.60
C ILE A 29 45.13 41.89 -17.02
N ALA A 30 46.37 41.83 -17.53
CA ALA A 30 47.00 40.56 -17.91
C ALA A 30 47.15 39.60 -16.72
N VAL A 31 47.54 40.11 -15.54
CA VAL A 31 47.64 39.30 -14.31
C VAL A 31 46.27 38.81 -13.85
N ALA A 32 45.24 39.66 -13.92
CA ALA A 32 43.87 39.26 -13.55
C ALA A 32 43.32 38.17 -14.48
N VAL A 33 43.58 38.27 -15.79
CA VAL A 33 43.19 37.24 -16.77
C VAL A 33 43.93 35.93 -16.51
N ALA A 34 45.24 35.97 -16.28
CA ALA A 34 46.02 34.78 -15.98
C ALA A 34 45.54 34.07 -14.69
N ALA A 35 45.22 34.86 -13.65
CA ALA A 35 44.65 34.32 -12.42
C ALA A 35 43.26 33.69 -12.65
N GLY A 36 42.41 34.32 -13.46
CA GLY A 36 41.10 33.78 -13.83
C GLY A 36 41.21 32.45 -14.59
N VAL A 37 42.13 32.36 -15.56
CA VAL A 37 42.39 31.11 -16.30
C VAL A 37 42.90 30.01 -15.37
N LEU A 38 43.78 30.33 -14.43
CA LEU A 38 44.28 29.37 -13.44
C LEU A 38 43.15 28.82 -12.57
N VAL A 39 42.27 29.70 -12.06
CA VAL A 39 41.13 29.29 -11.22
C VAL A 39 40.17 28.39 -12.00
N LEU A 40 39.86 28.74 -13.25
CA LEU A 40 39.02 27.90 -14.12
C LEU A 40 39.67 26.54 -14.41
N GLY A 41 40.98 26.51 -14.64
CA GLY A 41 41.73 25.27 -14.84
C GLY A 41 41.71 24.36 -13.62
N VAL A 42 41.90 24.92 -12.42
CA VAL A 42 41.80 24.17 -11.15
C VAL A 42 40.39 23.63 -10.96
N ALA A 43 39.35 24.44 -11.19
CA ALA A 43 37.97 24.01 -11.06
C ALA A 43 37.63 22.85 -12.01
N ALA A 44 38.07 22.92 -13.27
CA ALA A 44 37.88 21.86 -14.25
C ALA A 44 38.62 20.56 -13.85
N LEU A 45 39.85 20.66 -13.35
CA LEU A 45 40.60 19.51 -12.82
C LEU A 45 39.91 18.88 -11.61
N THR A 46 39.40 19.68 -10.67
CA THR A 46 38.67 19.15 -9.51
C THR A 46 37.36 18.47 -9.91
N ALA A 47 36.64 19.01 -10.89
CA ALA A 47 35.42 18.40 -11.43
C ALA A 47 35.72 17.08 -12.15
N PHE A 48 36.86 16.98 -12.84
CA PHE A 48 37.26 15.78 -13.56
C PHE A 48 37.82 14.69 -12.66
N VAL A 49 38.66 15.04 -11.67
CA VAL A 49 39.32 14.07 -10.79
C VAL A 49 38.39 13.57 -9.68
N TRP A 50 37.42 14.38 -9.25
CA TRP A 50 36.47 14.00 -8.20
C TRP A 50 35.04 14.38 -8.59
N PRO A 51 34.39 13.60 -9.47
CA PRO A 51 32.98 13.78 -9.77
C PRO A 51 32.16 13.33 -8.55
N GLY A 52 32.01 14.21 -7.55
CA GLY A 52 31.22 13.96 -6.33
C GLY A 52 29.73 13.66 -6.58
N TYR A 53 29.30 13.71 -7.84
CA TYR A 53 27.96 13.42 -8.35
C TYR A 53 27.87 12.02 -9.02
N ALA A 54 28.97 11.27 -9.11
CA ALA A 54 29.01 9.94 -9.72
C ALA A 54 29.07 8.81 -8.68
N VAL A 55 28.60 9.05 -7.45
CA VAL A 55 28.36 7.97 -6.49
C VAL A 55 27.05 7.30 -6.91
N PRO A 56 27.06 6.04 -7.37
CA PRO A 56 25.82 5.32 -7.62
C PRO A 56 25.02 5.30 -6.33
N GLU A 57 23.73 5.64 -6.39
CA GLU A 57 22.85 5.42 -5.24
C GLU A 57 22.99 3.95 -4.82
N PRO A 58 23.20 3.66 -3.52
CA PRO A 58 23.26 2.29 -3.06
C PRO A 58 21.95 1.61 -3.49
N LEU A 59 22.09 0.49 -4.20
CA LEU A 59 20.95 -0.33 -4.58
C LEU A 59 20.11 -0.61 -3.34
N PRO A 60 18.77 -0.56 -3.42
CA PRO A 60 17.91 -0.83 -2.28
C PRO A 60 18.29 -2.20 -1.70
N THR A 61 18.60 -2.23 -0.40
CA THR A 61 18.85 -3.47 0.33
C THR A 61 17.64 -4.38 0.14
N PRO A 62 17.81 -5.65 -0.25
CA PRO A 62 16.68 -6.55 -0.39
C PRO A 62 15.98 -6.68 0.97
N THR A 63 14.75 -6.19 1.05
CA THR A 63 13.88 -6.43 2.20
C THR A 63 13.47 -7.89 2.16
N VAL A 64 13.89 -8.66 3.16
CA VAL A 64 13.39 -10.01 3.39
C VAL A 64 12.11 -9.89 4.20
N THR A 65 10.96 -10.05 3.55
CA THR A 65 9.68 -10.17 4.24
C THR A 65 9.56 -11.62 4.74
N ILE A 66 9.60 -11.81 6.06
CA ILE A 66 9.23 -13.08 6.68
C ILE A 66 7.72 -13.06 6.85
N THR A 67 7.02 -13.90 6.08
CA THR A 67 5.60 -14.16 6.29
C THR A 67 5.45 -15.06 7.52
N ALA A 68 4.71 -14.59 8.53
CA ALA A 68 4.35 -15.44 9.67
C ALA A 68 3.47 -16.61 9.19
N PRO A 69 3.57 -17.80 9.81
CA PRO A 69 2.68 -18.91 9.48
C PRO A 69 1.22 -18.52 9.76
N ALA A 70 0.29 -19.08 8.98
CA ALA A 70 -1.13 -18.90 9.21
C ALA A 70 -1.51 -19.38 10.62
N PRO A 71 -2.40 -18.65 11.33
CA PRO A 71 -2.78 -19.00 12.68
C PRO A 71 -3.56 -20.33 12.68
N THR A 72 -3.29 -21.18 13.67
CA THR A 72 -3.82 -22.55 13.82
C THR A 72 -4.83 -22.58 14.97
N PRO A 73 -5.91 -23.39 14.91
CA PRO A 73 -6.91 -23.42 15.97
C PRO A 73 -6.31 -23.90 17.29
N THR A 74 -6.75 -23.30 18.40
CA THR A 74 -6.34 -23.68 19.75
C THR A 74 -7.42 -24.45 20.52
N THR A 75 -8.63 -24.46 19.98
CA THR A 75 -9.83 -25.09 20.53
C THR A 75 -10.28 -26.25 19.63
N THR A 76 -11.12 -27.14 20.17
CA THR A 76 -11.76 -28.21 19.40
C THR A 76 -13.14 -27.75 18.93
N PRO A 77 -13.58 -28.13 17.72
CA PRO A 77 -14.94 -27.89 17.26
C PRO A 77 -15.98 -28.52 18.21
N ALA A 78 -17.12 -27.85 18.38
CA ALA A 78 -18.23 -28.38 19.14
C ALA A 78 -18.87 -29.57 18.40
N GLU A 79 -19.51 -30.47 19.15
CA GLU A 79 -20.33 -31.51 18.52
C GLU A 79 -21.51 -30.87 17.78
N ARG A 80 -21.68 -31.25 16.51
CA ARG A 80 -22.89 -30.90 15.76
C ARG A 80 -24.06 -31.69 16.32
N THR A 81 -25.04 -30.96 16.85
CA THR A 81 -26.28 -31.53 17.38
C THR A 81 -27.44 -31.04 16.53
N GLY A 82 -28.42 -31.90 16.26
CA GLY A 82 -29.56 -31.58 15.40
C GLY A 82 -29.57 -32.35 14.09
N GLU A 83 -30.22 -31.78 13.07
CA GLU A 83 -30.38 -32.39 11.76
C GLU A 83 -29.08 -32.32 10.95
N GLN A 84 -28.64 -33.48 10.45
CA GLN A 84 -27.44 -33.60 9.63
C GLN A 84 -27.87 -33.69 8.17
N THR A 85 -27.96 -32.54 7.51
CA THR A 85 -28.25 -32.39 6.09
C THR A 85 -26.94 -32.40 5.28
N ALA A 86 -27.06 -32.39 3.95
CA ALA A 86 -25.89 -32.20 3.10
C ALA A 86 -25.25 -30.83 3.33
N LEU A 87 -26.05 -29.78 3.58
CA LEU A 87 -25.55 -28.44 3.86
C LEU A 87 -24.79 -28.39 5.19
N THR A 88 -25.38 -28.89 6.28
CA THR A 88 -24.71 -28.85 7.59
C THR A 88 -23.47 -29.74 7.65
N GLY A 89 -23.47 -30.85 6.89
CA GLY A 89 -22.29 -31.69 6.71
C GLY A 89 -21.15 -31.07 5.88
N ALA A 90 -21.46 -30.12 5.00
CA ALA A 90 -20.48 -29.41 4.18
C ALA A 90 -19.80 -28.24 4.91
N LEU A 91 -20.37 -27.77 6.02
CA LEU A 91 -19.77 -26.69 6.80
C LEU A 91 -18.42 -27.12 7.37
N PRO A 92 -17.39 -26.25 7.34
CA PRO A 92 -16.10 -26.57 7.93
C PRO A 92 -16.19 -26.66 9.45
N ASP A 93 -15.41 -27.56 10.04
CA ASP A 93 -15.22 -27.59 11.49
C ASP A 93 -14.23 -26.49 11.93
N VAL A 94 -13.30 -26.12 11.04
CA VAL A 94 -12.21 -25.19 11.27
C VAL A 94 -12.01 -24.32 10.04
N VAL A 95 -11.85 -23.02 10.24
CA VAL A 95 -11.41 -22.05 9.23
C VAL A 95 -10.32 -21.19 9.87
N ARG A 96 -9.08 -21.37 9.41
CA ARG A 96 -7.87 -20.78 10.03
C ARG A 96 -7.81 -21.11 11.53
N GLN A 97 -7.72 -20.11 12.41
CA GLN A 97 -7.73 -20.29 13.85
C GLN A 97 -9.12 -20.50 14.46
N PHE A 98 -10.18 -20.21 13.69
CA PHE A 98 -11.53 -20.26 14.20
C PHE A 98 -12.10 -21.67 14.09
N THR A 99 -12.72 -22.13 15.16
CA THR A 99 -13.36 -23.43 15.25
C THR A 99 -14.85 -23.26 15.42
N GLN A 100 -15.65 -24.14 14.82
CA GLN A 100 -17.09 -24.14 14.97
C GLN A 100 -17.46 -24.42 16.44
N GLN A 101 -18.30 -23.57 17.04
CA GLN A 101 -18.69 -23.62 18.45
C GLN A 101 -20.20 -23.81 18.67
N GLY A 102 -20.99 -23.78 17.60
CA GLY A 102 -22.43 -23.99 17.66
C GLY A 102 -23.08 -23.85 16.29
N ILE A 103 -24.19 -24.54 16.11
CA ILE A 103 -25.06 -24.43 14.94
C ILE A 103 -26.51 -24.39 15.42
N GLN A 104 -27.30 -23.46 14.87
CA GLN A 104 -28.68 -23.21 15.27
C GLN A 104 -29.53 -22.92 14.02
N ASP A 105 -30.80 -23.34 14.04
CA ASP A 105 -31.75 -23.00 12.98
C ASP A 105 -31.87 -21.49 12.80
N LEU A 106 -31.99 -21.06 11.54
CA LEU A 106 -32.29 -19.69 11.16
C LEU A 106 -33.67 -19.63 10.51
N PRO A 107 -34.76 -19.59 11.30
CA PRO A 107 -36.13 -19.64 10.76
C PRO A 107 -36.48 -18.41 9.92
N GLU A 108 -35.91 -17.24 10.21
CA GLU A 108 -36.12 -16.02 9.42
C GLU A 108 -35.85 -16.24 7.92
N TRP A 109 -34.74 -16.90 7.56
CA TRP A 109 -34.42 -17.15 6.16
C TRP A 109 -35.34 -18.20 5.53
N GLN A 110 -35.87 -19.14 6.32
CA GLN A 110 -36.78 -20.17 5.83
C GLN A 110 -38.19 -19.61 5.62
N ASP A 111 -38.72 -18.95 6.64
CA ASP A 111 -40.09 -18.46 6.70
C ASP A 111 -40.29 -17.24 5.81
N ASP A 112 -39.37 -16.26 5.87
CA ASP A 112 -39.53 -14.97 5.19
C ASP A 112 -38.84 -14.93 3.83
N HIS A 113 -37.84 -15.79 3.60
CA HIS A 113 -37.00 -15.78 2.40
C HIS A 113 -36.98 -17.11 1.62
N HIS A 114 -37.81 -18.08 2.03
CA HIS A 114 -37.99 -19.36 1.35
C HIS A 114 -36.70 -20.16 1.14
N ALA A 115 -35.73 -20.00 2.03
CA ALA A 115 -34.63 -20.95 2.13
C ALA A 115 -35.20 -22.34 2.46
N THR A 116 -34.73 -23.37 1.77
CA THR A 116 -35.10 -24.77 2.03
C THR A 116 -34.59 -25.23 3.39
N GLU A 117 -33.40 -24.76 3.76
CA GLU A 117 -32.84 -24.85 5.09
C GLU A 117 -31.90 -23.66 5.32
N ALA A 118 -31.78 -23.22 6.56
CA ALA A 118 -30.86 -22.13 6.93
C ALA A 118 -30.41 -22.23 8.38
N TRP A 119 -29.16 -21.84 8.63
CA TRP A 119 -28.47 -22.05 9.88
C TRP A 119 -27.62 -20.83 10.26
N THR A 120 -27.50 -20.58 11.56
CA THR A 120 -26.48 -19.70 12.16
C THR A 120 -25.40 -20.56 12.79
N VAL A 121 -24.14 -20.30 12.46
CA VAL A 121 -22.95 -21.02 12.90
C VAL A 121 -22.00 -20.03 13.55
N THR A 122 -21.53 -20.35 14.76
CA THR A 122 -20.55 -19.53 15.46
C THR A 122 -19.17 -20.13 15.30
N TYR A 123 -18.20 -19.35 14.84
CA TYR A 123 -16.79 -19.72 14.82
C TYR A 123 -16.01 -18.85 15.80
N ALA A 124 -15.18 -19.44 16.65
CA ALA A 124 -14.37 -18.70 17.63
C ALA A 124 -12.92 -19.20 17.67
N ASP A 125 -11.98 -18.30 17.96
CA ASP A 125 -10.55 -18.59 18.04
C ASP A 125 -10.09 -19.10 19.42
N ALA A 126 -10.90 -18.89 20.45
CA ALA A 126 -10.66 -19.29 21.83
C ALA A 126 -11.98 -19.54 22.59
N VAL A 127 -11.88 -19.98 23.85
CA VAL A 127 -13.02 -20.12 24.77
C VAL A 127 -13.12 -18.86 25.65
N GLY A 128 -14.34 -18.36 25.84
CA GLY A 128 -14.63 -17.27 26.77
C GLY A 128 -15.11 -15.98 26.08
N SER A 129 -15.38 -14.95 26.87
CA SER A 129 -15.96 -13.69 26.39
C SER A 129 -15.02 -12.86 25.51
N ASP A 130 -13.72 -13.09 25.62
CA ASP A 130 -12.69 -12.29 24.96
C ASP A 130 -12.26 -12.91 23.62
N ALA A 131 -12.86 -14.04 23.24
CA ALA A 131 -12.57 -14.72 21.98
C ALA A 131 -13.07 -13.90 20.78
N ALA A 132 -12.24 -13.79 19.75
CA ALA A 132 -12.69 -13.27 18.46
C ALA A 132 -13.69 -14.25 17.87
N THR A 133 -14.85 -13.73 17.46
CA THR A 133 -15.96 -14.54 16.96
C THR A 133 -16.36 -14.09 15.57
N ILE A 134 -16.59 -15.06 14.69
CA ILE A 134 -17.22 -14.87 13.39
C ILE A 134 -18.55 -15.61 13.39
N THR A 135 -19.63 -14.85 13.19
CA THR A 135 -20.98 -15.41 13.06
C THR A 135 -21.27 -15.60 11.57
N VAL A 136 -21.54 -16.85 11.19
CA VAL A 136 -21.88 -17.23 9.81
C VAL A 136 -23.35 -17.61 9.74
N GLN A 137 -24.11 -16.94 8.90
CA GLN A 137 -25.44 -17.38 8.49
C GLN A 137 -25.33 -18.02 7.11
N VAL A 138 -25.92 -19.19 6.94
CA VAL A 138 -25.88 -19.95 5.69
C VAL A 138 -27.27 -20.46 5.37
N GLY A 139 -27.67 -20.38 4.11
CA GLY A 139 -28.93 -20.92 3.63
C GLY A 139 -28.79 -21.54 2.26
N GLN A 140 -29.68 -22.48 1.96
CA GLN A 140 -29.83 -23.08 0.65
C GLN A 140 -31.22 -22.81 0.08
N TRP A 141 -31.28 -22.47 -1.21
CA TRP A 141 -32.54 -22.30 -1.94
C TRP A 141 -32.79 -23.46 -2.89
N ALA A 142 -34.04 -23.61 -3.32
CA ALA A 142 -34.46 -24.65 -4.25
C ALA A 142 -33.76 -24.57 -5.61
N ASP A 143 -33.39 -23.35 -6.03
CA ASP A 143 -32.67 -23.10 -7.27
C ASP A 143 -31.75 -21.87 -7.19
N ASP A 144 -30.88 -21.77 -8.20
CA ASP A 144 -29.84 -20.74 -8.32
C ASP A 144 -30.43 -19.33 -8.44
N ALA A 145 -31.57 -19.18 -9.14
CA ALA A 145 -32.19 -17.89 -9.37
C ALA A 145 -32.79 -17.33 -8.07
N MET A 146 -33.39 -18.18 -7.24
CA MET A 146 -33.86 -17.79 -5.90
C MET A 146 -32.71 -17.37 -4.98
N ALA A 147 -31.63 -18.16 -4.91
CA ALA A 147 -30.45 -17.83 -4.13
C ALA A 147 -29.83 -16.50 -4.59
N GLN A 148 -29.70 -16.31 -5.90
CA GLN A 148 -29.19 -15.06 -6.47
C GLN A 148 -30.09 -13.88 -6.13
N SER A 149 -31.42 -14.00 -6.30
CA SER A 149 -32.35 -12.92 -5.98
C SER A 149 -32.28 -12.51 -4.52
N PHE A 150 -32.12 -13.46 -3.60
CA PHE A 150 -31.93 -13.14 -2.18
C PHE A 150 -30.59 -12.43 -1.96
N ALA A 151 -29.48 -13.00 -2.43
CA ALA A 151 -28.15 -12.41 -2.25
C ALA A 151 -28.07 -10.97 -2.81
N ASP A 152 -28.59 -10.75 -4.03
CA ASP A 152 -28.60 -9.43 -4.67
C ASP A 152 -29.41 -8.41 -3.86
N ALA A 153 -30.54 -8.82 -3.27
CA ALA A 153 -31.34 -7.96 -2.41
C ALA A 153 -30.59 -7.58 -1.11
N GLN A 154 -29.88 -8.52 -0.50
CA GLN A 154 -29.08 -8.27 0.71
C GLN A 154 -27.90 -7.33 0.43
N VAL A 155 -27.19 -7.56 -0.69
CA VAL A 155 -26.10 -6.69 -1.15
C VAL A 155 -26.61 -5.28 -1.45
N ALA A 156 -27.76 -5.15 -2.12
CA ALA A 156 -28.37 -3.86 -2.42
C ALA A 156 -28.80 -3.12 -1.14
N ALA A 157 -29.36 -3.83 -0.16
CA ALA A 157 -29.77 -3.26 1.12
C ALA A 157 -28.58 -2.79 1.97
N ALA A 158 -27.44 -3.49 1.88
CA ALA A 158 -26.20 -3.13 2.59
C ALA A 158 -25.51 -1.88 2.00
N GLY A 159 -25.83 -1.49 0.76
CA GLY A 159 -25.35 -0.26 0.13
C GLY A 159 -24.06 -0.45 -0.67
N THR A 160 -23.06 0.41 -0.44
CA THR A 160 -21.80 0.37 -1.20
C THR A 160 -20.80 -0.58 -0.54
N ALA A 161 -20.42 -1.64 -1.26
CA ALA A 161 -19.38 -2.57 -0.82
C ALA A 161 -17.99 -1.92 -0.86
N ALA A 162 -17.16 -2.25 0.11
CA ALA A 162 -15.74 -1.89 0.13
C ALA A 162 -14.90 -2.78 -0.79
N ASN A 163 -15.31 -4.04 -0.96
CA ASN A 163 -14.69 -4.99 -1.88
C ASN A 163 -15.76 -5.91 -2.49
N THR A 164 -15.59 -6.30 -3.74
CA THR A 164 -16.45 -7.26 -4.44
C THR A 164 -15.61 -8.12 -5.39
N GLY A 165 -16.11 -9.30 -5.73
CA GLY A 165 -15.46 -10.14 -6.73
C GLY A 165 -16.24 -11.42 -7.02
N ASP A 166 -15.65 -12.25 -7.87
CA ASP A 166 -16.20 -13.54 -8.25
C ASP A 166 -15.86 -14.61 -7.21
N VAL A 167 -16.80 -15.51 -6.96
CA VAL A 167 -16.60 -16.76 -6.22
C VAL A 167 -16.33 -17.84 -7.25
N THR A 168 -15.22 -18.57 -7.13
CA THR A 168 -14.84 -19.61 -8.09
C THR A 168 -14.62 -20.97 -7.44
N VAL A 169 -15.19 -22.02 -8.02
CA VAL A 169 -14.94 -23.43 -7.67
C VAL A 169 -14.29 -24.10 -8.87
N ASP A 170 -13.12 -24.70 -8.68
CA ASP A 170 -12.33 -25.34 -9.75
C ASP A 170 -12.11 -24.43 -10.99
N GLY A 171 -11.93 -23.13 -10.75
CA GLY A 171 -11.74 -22.12 -11.80
C GLY A 171 -13.00 -21.70 -12.55
N THR A 172 -14.17 -22.19 -12.14
CA THR A 172 -15.47 -21.78 -12.68
C THR A 172 -16.13 -20.78 -11.75
N VAL A 173 -16.63 -19.66 -12.27
CA VAL A 173 -17.40 -18.69 -11.48
C VAL A 173 -18.74 -19.30 -11.09
N THR A 174 -18.98 -19.44 -9.79
CA THR A 174 -20.21 -20.02 -9.22
C THR A 174 -21.04 -19.01 -8.42
N GLY A 175 -20.53 -17.79 -8.25
CA GLY A 175 -21.26 -16.69 -7.64
C GLY A 175 -20.37 -15.46 -7.47
N THR A 176 -20.75 -14.59 -6.54
CA THR A 176 -20.05 -13.35 -6.24
C THR A 176 -20.00 -13.13 -4.74
N TYR A 177 -19.06 -12.29 -4.29
CA TYR A 177 -18.99 -11.81 -2.91
C TYR A 177 -19.01 -10.28 -2.86
N ALA A 178 -19.45 -9.75 -1.71
CA ALA A 178 -19.42 -8.34 -1.39
C ALA A 178 -19.14 -8.13 0.11
N LEU A 179 -18.10 -7.36 0.42
CA LEU A 179 -17.66 -7.03 1.77
C LEU A 179 -18.04 -5.59 2.12
N PHE A 180 -18.62 -5.41 3.30
CA PHE A 180 -19.13 -4.15 3.81
C PHE A 180 -18.52 -3.85 5.19
N PRO A 181 -18.07 -2.62 5.45
CA PRO A 181 -17.69 -2.20 6.80
C PRO A 181 -18.93 -2.13 7.70
N ALA A 182 -18.80 -2.54 8.95
CA ALA A 182 -19.89 -2.59 9.93
C ALA A 182 -19.39 -2.18 11.32
N GLY A 183 -19.40 -0.88 11.63
CA GLY A 183 -18.85 -0.35 12.88
C GLY A 183 -17.35 -0.65 12.98
N ASP A 184 -16.95 -1.32 14.06
CA ASP A 184 -15.57 -1.80 14.27
C ASP A 184 -15.29 -3.16 13.58
N GLY A 185 -16.30 -3.77 12.95
CA GLY A 185 -16.22 -5.04 12.24
C GLY A 185 -16.52 -4.91 10.74
N ALA A 186 -16.80 -6.05 10.12
CA ALA A 186 -17.23 -6.15 8.74
C ALA A 186 -18.31 -7.23 8.57
N VAL A 187 -19.02 -7.15 7.45
CA VAL A 187 -19.97 -8.16 6.99
C VAL A 187 -19.60 -8.52 5.55
N ILE A 188 -19.52 -9.81 5.24
CA ILE A 188 -19.33 -10.29 3.87
C ILE A 188 -20.49 -11.21 3.49
N TRP A 189 -21.06 -10.95 2.32
CA TRP A 189 -22.03 -11.81 1.66
C TRP A 189 -21.36 -12.52 0.51
N TRP A 190 -21.61 -13.80 0.33
CA TRP A 190 -21.20 -14.52 -0.87
C TRP A 190 -22.17 -15.64 -1.24
N ARG A 191 -22.14 -16.02 -2.51
CA ARG A 191 -22.99 -17.07 -3.07
C ARG A 191 -22.14 -18.13 -3.76
N ASN A 192 -22.52 -19.39 -3.61
CA ASN A 192 -22.03 -20.52 -4.40
C ASN A 192 -23.23 -21.34 -4.90
N GLY A 193 -23.64 -21.11 -6.15
CA GLY A 193 -24.82 -21.75 -6.71
C GLY A 193 -26.09 -21.43 -5.90
N THR A 194 -26.73 -22.48 -5.35
CA THR A 194 -27.95 -22.37 -4.53
C THR A 194 -27.69 -21.97 -3.08
N VAL A 195 -26.43 -21.81 -2.66
CA VAL A 195 -26.08 -21.51 -1.26
C VAL A 195 -25.69 -20.04 -1.15
N VAL A 196 -26.27 -19.35 -0.16
CA VAL A 196 -25.90 -17.97 0.21
C VAL A 196 -25.36 -17.99 1.62
N ILE A 197 -24.26 -17.27 1.83
CA ILE A 197 -23.58 -17.19 3.11
C ILE A 197 -23.34 -15.72 3.46
N ARG A 198 -23.56 -15.38 4.72
CA ARG A 198 -23.22 -14.10 5.35
C ARG A 198 -22.28 -14.39 6.50
N ALA A 199 -21.11 -13.76 6.55
CA ALA A 199 -20.25 -13.78 7.72
C ALA A 199 -20.09 -12.38 8.29
N GLU A 200 -20.08 -12.28 9.62
CA GLU A 200 -19.87 -11.04 10.36
C GLU A 200 -18.84 -11.27 11.47
N GLY A 201 -17.90 -10.33 11.62
CA GLY A 201 -16.84 -10.41 12.62
C GLY A 201 -15.83 -9.28 12.52
N PRO A 202 -14.66 -9.42 13.17
CA PRO A 202 -13.59 -8.41 13.13
C PRO A 202 -13.11 -8.14 11.69
N ALA A 203 -13.00 -6.86 11.33
CA ALA A 203 -12.69 -6.45 9.96
C ALA A 203 -11.31 -6.96 9.48
N ASP A 204 -10.33 -7.07 10.39
CA ASP A 204 -8.98 -7.54 10.12
C ASP A 204 -8.87 -9.07 9.96
N GLN A 205 -9.93 -9.81 10.32
CA GLN A 205 -9.96 -11.28 10.24
C GLN A 205 -10.92 -11.80 9.16
N LEU A 206 -11.96 -11.03 8.82
CA LEU A 206 -13.08 -11.53 8.05
C LEU A 206 -12.74 -11.83 6.58
N GLU A 207 -11.89 -11.02 5.95
CA GLU A 207 -11.48 -11.23 4.54
C GLU A 207 -10.64 -12.50 4.41
N ASP A 208 -9.69 -12.73 5.31
CA ASP A 208 -8.91 -13.95 5.36
C ASP A 208 -9.77 -15.18 5.72
N PHE A 209 -10.75 -15.02 6.62
CA PHE A 209 -11.70 -16.10 6.94
C PHE A 209 -12.48 -16.51 5.71
N TYR A 210 -12.99 -15.56 4.93
CA TYR A 210 -13.66 -15.84 3.66
C TYR A 210 -12.72 -16.51 2.65
N ALA A 211 -11.49 -16.02 2.50
CA ALA A 211 -10.51 -16.56 1.55
C ALA A 211 -10.14 -18.04 1.81
N GLU A 212 -10.19 -18.47 3.07
CA GLU A 212 -9.90 -19.85 3.50
C GLU A 212 -11.19 -20.66 3.77
N TYR A 213 -12.37 -20.09 3.54
CA TYR A 213 -13.63 -20.80 3.69
C TYR A 213 -13.83 -21.74 2.49
N PRO A 214 -14.03 -23.05 2.70
CA PRO A 214 -14.25 -23.98 1.60
C PRO A 214 -15.54 -23.62 0.85
N LEU A 215 -15.41 -23.48 -0.47
CA LEU A 215 -16.50 -23.15 -1.39
C LEU A 215 -17.22 -24.40 -1.87
#